data_AF-A0A965ZN37-F1
#
_entry.id   AF-A0A965ZN37-F1
#
_cell.length_a   1.000
_cell.length_b   1.000
_cell.length_c   1.000
_cell.angle_alpha   90.00
_cell.angle_beta   90.00
_cell.angle_gamma   90.00
#
_symmetry.space_group_name_H-M   'P 1'
#
loop_
_entity.id
_entity.type
_entity.pdbx_description
1 polymer ?
#
loop_
_entity_poly.entity_id
_entity_poly.type
_entity_poly.pdbx_seq_one_letter_code
_entity_poly.pdbx_strand_id
1 'polypeptide(L)'
;MSAISEFGLTRLTLARIAKIAGLSAGTVNFHFTSKEALLLDTLTYLAEEFEQSIDKALESAQPDPASRLRALFEASLNPEMTEPRKMAVWYAFVAEARGREDYQRICGAQDKKIFAITVGLCDELIRGAKGRNYMNARAMASAVQGLVNEIWEDILYAGDAYDRDEARFIYLSFLASVFPWAFSAPEERVGYGAPLSTDDKSLRVVRVGKARLQEVSSLFDLYRQFYEEPANAKLARRFIGDNIRKERSLIFLALDRDGRALGFTQLYPGWCSVAAAPIWTLYDLYVDPSARHRGVGNALMERAETMARKSGACRLDLETAIDNYQAQALYEKRGWERDTEFYKYSLDLG
;
A
#
# COMPACT_ATOMS: atom_id res chain seq x y z
N MET A 1 23.28 2.58 -2.80
CA MET A 1 21.89 3.03 -2.49
C MET A 1 21.80 3.82 -1.17
N SER A 2 22.03 3.22 0.01
CA SER A 2 21.90 3.93 1.31
C SER A 2 22.66 5.26 1.38
N ALA A 3 23.90 5.29 0.89
CA ALA A 3 24.72 6.51 0.86
C ALA A 3 24.15 7.61 -0.04
N ILE A 4 23.48 7.25 -1.15
CA ILE A 4 22.84 8.21 -2.06
C ILE A 4 21.57 8.76 -1.40
N SER A 5 20.77 7.90 -0.77
CA SER A 5 19.58 8.30 -0.02
C SER A 5 19.90 9.26 1.14
N GLU A 6 21.02 9.06 1.83
CA GLU A 6 21.42 9.93 2.95
C GLU A 6 22.08 11.25 2.50
N PHE A 7 22.98 11.20 1.52
CA PHE A 7 23.83 12.35 1.18
C PHE A 7 23.47 13.07 -0.11
N GLY A 8 22.68 12.44 -0.99
CA GLY A 8 22.48 12.85 -2.39
C GLY A 8 23.74 12.62 -3.25
N LEU A 9 23.60 12.73 -4.57
CA LEU A 9 24.72 12.52 -5.51
C LEU A 9 25.85 13.52 -5.30
N THR A 10 25.54 14.79 -5.05
CA THR A 10 26.55 15.87 -4.94
C THR A 10 27.52 15.65 -3.78
N ARG A 11 27.02 15.27 -2.60
CA ARG A 11 27.85 15.13 -1.38
C ARG A 11 28.41 13.71 -1.21
N LEU A 12 28.10 12.79 -2.12
CA LEU A 12 28.59 11.42 -2.05
C LEU A 12 30.09 11.35 -2.38
N THR A 13 30.84 10.54 -1.63
CA THR A 13 32.26 10.21 -1.90
C THR A 13 32.51 8.72 -1.71
N LEU A 14 33.55 8.16 -2.35
CA LEU A 14 33.93 6.75 -2.16
C LEU A 14 34.24 6.42 -0.69
N ALA A 15 34.84 7.36 0.06
CA ALA A 15 35.08 7.19 1.49
C ALA A 15 33.78 7.09 2.31
N ARG A 16 32.74 7.87 1.98
CA ARG A 16 31.42 7.78 2.62
C ARG A 16 30.73 6.46 2.29
N ILE A 17 30.85 6.00 1.05
CA ILE A 17 30.33 4.70 0.61
C ILE A 17 31.02 3.57 1.37
N ALA A 18 32.37 3.58 1.44
CA ALA A 18 33.15 2.59 2.16
C ALA A 18 32.75 2.52 3.65
N LYS A 19 32.59 3.67 4.29
CA LYS A 19 32.13 3.76 5.69
C LYS A 19 30.76 3.11 5.89
N ILE A 20 29.78 3.39 5.02
CA ILE A 20 28.44 2.80 5.10
C ILE A 20 28.47 1.29 4.83
N ALA A 21 29.33 0.84 3.91
CA ALA A 21 29.48 -0.56 3.56
C ALA A 21 30.28 -1.37 4.61
N GLY A 22 30.86 -0.73 5.63
CA GLY A 22 31.77 -1.38 6.57
C GLY A 22 33.08 -1.83 5.93
N LEU A 23 33.46 -1.23 4.79
CA LEU A 23 34.67 -1.55 4.02
C LEU A 23 35.74 -0.48 4.20
N SER A 24 36.99 -0.85 3.93
CA SER A 24 38.06 0.13 3.83
C SER A 24 37.94 0.95 2.54
N ALA A 25 38.40 2.20 2.55
CA ALA A 25 38.45 3.01 1.34
C ALA A 25 39.34 2.37 0.26
N GLY A 26 40.41 1.67 0.65
CA GLY A 26 41.28 0.93 -0.27
C GLY A 26 40.55 -0.21 -0.99
N THR A 27 39.69 -0.95 -0.28
CA THR A 27 38.88 -2.03 -0.87
C THR A 27 37.92 -1.49 -1.93
N VAL A 28 37.22 -0.38 -1.65
CA VAL A 28 36.30 0.22 -2.62
C VAL A 28 37.06 0.78 -3.83
N ASN A 29 38.19 1.46 -3.61
CA ASN A 29 39.03 2.00 -4.69
C ASN A 29 39.67 0.89 -5.56
N PHE A 30 39.84 -0.32 -5.03
CA PHE A 30 40.32 -1.46 -5.79
C PHE A 30 39.27 -1.98 -6.78
N HIS A 31 38.00 -1.99 -6.38
CA HIS A 31 36.89 -2.47 -7.21
C HIS A 31 36.32 -1.40 -8.14
N PHE A 32 36.34 -0.13 -7.73
CA PHE A 32 35.75 0.97 -8.50
C PHE A 32 36.79 2.04 -8.78
N THR A 33 37.03 2.29 -10.07
CA THR A 33 37.98 3.29 -10.57
C THR A 33 37.56 4.72 -10.25
N SER A 34 36.24 4.97 -10.11
CA SER A 34 35.71 6.28 -9.73
C SER A 34 34.36 6.17 -9.03
N LYS A 35 33.94 7.27 -8.40
CA LYS A 35 32.58 7.44 -7.88
C LYS A 35 31.55 7.26 -8.99
N GLU A 36 31.83 7.80 -10.17
CA GLU A 36 30.97 7.76 -11.34
C GLU A 36 30.77 6.33 -11.82
N ALA A 37 31.83 5.51 -11.86
CA ALA A 37 31.73 4.09 -12.22
C ALA A 37 30.83 3.31 -11.25
N LEU A 38 31.01 3.49 -9.94
CA LEU A 38 30.16 2.86 -8.92
C LEU A 38 28.69 3.30 -9.05
N LEU A 39 28.46 4.59 -9.28
CA LEU A 39 27.13 5.14 -9.51
C LEU A 39 26.48 4.51 -10.75
N LEU A 40 27.23 4.35 -11.84
CA LEU A 40 26.75 3.71 -13.06
C LEU A 40 26.38 2.25 -12.82
N ASP A 41 27.23 1.48 -12.15
CA ASP A 41 26.95 0.07 -11.81
C ASP A 41 25.71 -0.04 -10.91
N THR A 42 25.52 0.91 -9.99
CA THR A 42 24.32 0.96 -9.14
C THR A 42 23.07 1.22 -9.98
N LEU A 43 23.12 2.13 -10.95
CA LEU A 43 22.01 2.43 -11.85
C LEU A 43 21.68 1.24 -12.75
N THR A 44 22.69 0.60 -13.34
CA THR A 44 22.55 -0.61 -14.17
C THR A 44 21.87 -1.72 -13.39
N TYR A 45 22.34 -2.00 -12.17
CA TYR A 45 21.72 -3.01 -11.30
C TYR A 45 20.24 -2.74 -11.06
N LEU A 46 19.86 -1.49 -10.75
CA LEU A 46 18.45 -1.14 -10.53
C LEU A 46 17.61 -1.23 -11.81
N ALA A 47 18.18 -0.83 -12.96
CA ALA A 47 17.50 -0.91 -14.25
C ALA A 47 17.23 -2.36 -14.66
N GLU A 48 18.23 -3.25 -14.51
CA GLU A 48 18.11 -4.68 -14.81
C GLU A 48 17.12 -5.37 -13.87
N GLU A 49 17.16 -5.05 -12.58
CA GLU A 49 16.22 -5.59 -11.60
C GLU A 49 14.77 -5.20 -11.94
N PHE A 50 14.55 -3.92 -12.31
CA PHE A 50 13.24 -3.44 -12.73
C PHE A 50 12.76 -4.09 -14.04
N GLU A 51 13.66 -4.25 -15.02
CA GLU A 51 13.36 -4.94 -16.28
C GLU A 51 12.95 -6.40 -16.04
N GLN A 52 13.70 -7.13 -15.23
CA GLN A 52 13.37 -8.51 -14.88
C GLN A 52 12.02 -8.62 -14.17
N SER A 53 11.70 -7.66 -13.29
CA SER A 53 10.39 -7.62 -12.62
C SER A 53 9.24 -7.41 -13.60
N ILE A 54 9.43 -6.53 -14.59
CA ILE A 54 8.44 -6.26 -15.64
C ILE A 54 8.26 -7.47 -16.55
N ASP A 55 9.35 -8.06 -17.03
CA ASP A 55 9.32 -9.21 -17.93
C ASP A 55 8.64 -10.41 -17.25
N LYS A 56 8.99 -10.70 -15.99
CA LYS A 56 8.34 -11.76 -15.19
C LYS A 56 6.84 -11.51 -14.99
N ALA A 57 6.43 -10.27 -14.75
CA ALA A 57 5.03 -9.93 -14.58
C ALA A 57 4.24 -10.12 -15.88
N LEU A 58 4.82 -9.74 -17.03
CA LEU A 58 4.22 -9.95 -18.35
C LEU A 58 4.13 -11.43 -18.72
N GLU A 59 5.15 -12.24 -18.42
CA GLU A 59 5.16 -13.69 -18.66
C GLU A 59 4.11 -14.43 -17.82
N SER A 60 3.87 -13.96 -16.59
CA SER A 60 2.91 -14.57 -15.67
C SER A 60 1.46 -14.15 -15.93
N ALA A 61 1.25 -13.07 -16.70
CA ALA A 61 -0.07 -12.53 -16.97
C ALA A 61 -0.84 -13.38 -17.99
N GLN A 62 -2.17 -13.34 -17.91
CA GLN A 62 -3.01 -13.86 -19.00
C GLN A 62 -2.67 -13.14 -20.32
N PRO A 63 -2.75 -13.82 -21.47
CA PRO A 63 -2.29 -13.27 -22.74
C PRO A 63 -3.17 -12.14 -23.29
N ASP A 64 -4.26 -11.79 -22.62
CA ASP A 64 -5.13 -10.69 -23.02
C ASP A 64 -4.53 -9.32 -22.63
N PRO A 65 -4.84 -8.26 -23.40
CA PRO A 65 -4.19 -6.96 -23.20
C PRO A 65 -4.56 -6.28 -21.89
N ALA A 66 -5.74 -6.56 -21.31
CA ALA A 66 -6.17 -5.96 -20.05
C ALA A 66 -5.36 -6.51 -18.86
N SER A 67 -5.18 -7.83 -18.81
CA SER A 67 -4.34 -8.51 -17.82
C SER A 67 -2.89 -8.09 -17.91
N ARG A 68 -2.34 -7.95 -19.12
CA ARG A 68 -0.94 -7.50 -19.31
C ARG A 68 -0.74 -6.04 -18.90
N LEU A 69 -1.71 -5.15 -19.17
CA LEU A 69 -1.65 -3.76 -18.74
C LEU A 69 -1.73 -3.62 -17.21
N ARG A 70 -2.51 -4.49 -16.56
CA ARG A 70 -2.54 -4.61 -15.10
C ARG A 70 -1.22 -5.14 -14.55
N ALA A 71 -0.62 -6.13 -15.19
CA ALA A 71 0.64 -6.71 -14.75
C ALA A 71 1.80 -5.70 -14.80
N LEU A 72 1.88 -4.88 -15.85
CA LEU A 72 2.84 -3.76 -15.93
C LEU A 72 2.71 -2.82 -14.74
N PHE A 73 1.48 -2.48 -14.38
CA PHE A 73 1.20 -1.59 -13.26
C PHE A 73 1.57 -2.22 -11.91
N GLU A 74 1.18 -3.48 -11.67
CA GLU A 74 1.53 -4.18 -10.42
C GLU A 74 3.04 -4.34 -10.25
N ALA A 75 3.77 -4.64 -11.32
CA ALA A 75 5.23 -4.66 -11.31
C ALA A 75 5.82 -3.28 -10.96
N SER A 76 5.21 -2.21 -11.47
CA SER A 76 5.60 -0.83 -11.17
C SER A 76 5.26 -0.41 -9.73
N LEU A 77 4.33 -1.09 -9.06
CA LEU A 77 3.97 -0.87 -7.65
C LEU A 77 4.71 -1.78 -6.66
N ASN A 78 5.51 -2.73 -7.15
CA ASN A 78 6.14 -3.74 -6.31
C ASN A 78 6.95 -3.07 -5.17
N PRO A 79 6.67 -3.38 -3.89
CA PRO A 79 7.37 -2.80 -2.74
C PRO A 79 8.90 -2.98 -2.79
N GLU A 80 9.38 -4.09 -3.37
CA GLU A 80 10.82 -4.35 -3.51
C GLU A 80 11.47 -3.41 -4.54
N MET A 81 10.74 -3.05 -5.61
CA MET A 81 11.22 -2.12 -6.65
C MET A 81 11.10 -0.66 -6.19
N THR A 82 10.05 -0.37 -5.43
CA THR A 82 9.70 0.96 -4.93
C THR A 82 10.21 1.21 -3.51
N GLU A 83 11.24 0.48 -3.09
CA GLU A 83 11.89 0.64 -1.79
C GLU A 83 12.48 2.07 -1.66
N PRO A 84 12.36 2.75 -0.51
CA PRO A 84 12.68 4.18 -0.40
C PRO A 84 14.10 4.58 -0.83
N ARG A 85 15.11 3.73 -0.60
CA ARG A 85 16.49 4.01 -1.02
C ARG A 85 16.66 3.81 -2.52
N LYS A 86 15.96 2.86 -3.14
CA LYS A 86 15.93 2.70 -4.61
C LYS A 86 15.25 3.89 -5.27
N MET A 87 14.10 4.33 -4.75
CA MET A 87 13.39 5.52 -5.23
C MET A 87 14.27 6.78 -5.17
N ALA A 88 14.98 6.98 -4.06
CA ALA A 88 15.91 8.10 -3.94
C ALA A 88 17.04 8.05 -4.98
N VAL A 89 17.54 6.86 -5.33
CA VAL A 89 18.54 6.70 -6.38
C VAL A 89 17.94 7.03 -7.74
N TRP A 90 16.78 6.47 -8.08
CA TRP A 90 16.09 6.74 -9.34
C TRP A 90 15.90 8.22 -9.59
N TYR A 91 15.29 8.94 -8.65
CA TYR A 91 15.00 10.36 -8.80
C TYR A 91 16.26 11.23 -8.80
N ALA A 92 17.31 10.84 -8.08
CA ALA A 92 18.58 11.56 -8.14
C ALA A 92 19.22 11.49 -9.53
N PHE A 93 19.11 10.35 -10.21
CA PHE A 93 19.58 10.21 -11.59
C PHE A 93 18.66 10.89 -12.61
N VAL A 94 17.34 10.78 -12.45
CA VAL A 94 16.34 11.45 -13.31
C VAL A 94 16.58 12.97 -13.34
N ALA A 95 16.88 13.58 -12.17
CA ALA A 95 17.16 15.01 -12.07
C ALA A 95 18.38 15.46 -12.91
N GLU A 96 19.33 14.55 -13.17
CA GLU A 96 20.53 14.79 -13.98
C GLU A 96 20.43 14.18 -15.40
N ALA A 97 19.28 13.60 -15.78
CA ALA A 97 19.14 12.75 -16.98
C ALA A 97 19.47 13.45 -18.30
N ARG A 98 19.29 14.78 -18.39
CA ARG A 98 19.65 15.57 -19.57
C ARG A 98 21.16 15.74 -19.73
N GLY A 99 21.90 15.80 -18.63
CA GLY A 99 23.35 16.00 -18.61
C GLY A 99 24.15 14.70 -18.62
N ARG A 100 23.51 13.54 -18.57
CA ARG A 100 24.14 12.22 -18.50
C ARG A 100 23.69 11.32 -19.65
N GLU A 101 24.52 11.23 -20.70
CA GLU A 101 24.27 10.30 -21.82
C GLU A 101 24.18 8.84 -21.35
N ASP A 102 24.96 8.48 -20.33
CA ASP A 102 24.94 7.15 -19.72
C ASP A 102 23.57 6.79 -19.11
N TYR A 103 22.86 7.76 -18.54
CA TYR A 103 21.50 7.54 -18.04
C TYR A 103 20.55 7.18 -19.18
N GLN A 104 20.61 7.95 -20.28
CA GLN A 104 19.78 7.69 -21.45
C GLN A 104 20.08 6.32 -22.08
N ARG A 105 21.35 5.90 -22.04
CA ARG A 105 21.80 4.60 -22.54
C ARG A 105 21.27 3.43 -21.69
N ILE A 106 21.29 3.55 -20.36
CA ILE A 106 20.83 2.50 -19.46
C ILE A 106 19.31 2.46 -19.36
N CYS A 107 18.68 3.59 -19.02
CA CYS A 107 17.25 3.64 -18.69
C CYS A 107 16.39 3.95 -19.90
N GLY A 108 16.87 4.80 -20.82
CA GLY A 108 16.08 5.29 -21.93
C GLY A 108 15.66 4.22 -22.94
N ALA A 109 16.43 3.13 -23.09
CA ALA A 109 16.03 1.98 -23.90
C ALA A 109 14.85 1.23 -23.26
N GLN A 110 14.91 1.03 -21.95
CA GLN A 110 13.87 0.36 -21.17
C GLN A 110 12.58 1.17 -21.12
N ASP A 111 12.66 2.48 -20.89
CA ASP A 111 11.50 3.38 -20.89
C ASP A 111 10.77 3.33 -22.26
N LYS A 112 11.53 3.32 -23.36
CA LYS A 112 10.98 3.18 -24.71
C LYS A 112 10.34 1.81 -24.93
N LYS A 113 10.94 0.72 -24.43
CA LYS A 113 10.39 -0.65 -24.50
C LYS A 113 9.05 -0.71 -23.77
N ILE A 114 8.99 -0.27 -22.51
CA ILE A 114 7.77 -0.27 -21.69
C ILE A 114 6.69 0.60 -22.33
N PHE A 115 7.04 1.79 -22.82
CA PHE A 115 6.09 2.67 -23.49
C PHE A 115 5.54 2.03 -24.77
N ALA A 116 6.38 1.41 -25.60
CA ALA A 116 5.96 0.73 -26.83
C ALA A 116 5.01 -0.45 -26.54
N ILE A 117 5.31 -1.25 -25.50
CA ILE A 117 4.42 -2.32 -25.03
C ILE A 117 3.07 -1.73 -24.60
N THR A 118 3.09 -0.67 -23.79
CA THR A 118 1.86 0.00 -23.32
C THR A 118 1.02 0.52 -24.49
N VAL A 119 1.65 1.11 -25.52
CA VAL A 119 0.97 1.55 -26.74
C VAL A 119 0.31 0.38 -27.47
N GLY A 120 1.02 -0.74 -27.62
CA GLY A 120 0.48 -1.96 -28.26
C GLY A 120 -0.75 -2.50 -27.53
N LEU A 121 -0.67 -2.61 -26.20
CA LEU A 121 -1.79 -3.07 -25.36
C LEU A 121 -3.01 -2.14 -25.47
N CYS A 122 -2.79 -0.82 -25.43
CA CYS A 122 -3.86 0.16 -25.64
C CYS A 122 -4.50 0.05 -27.04
N ASP A 123 -3.70 -0.18 -28.08
CA ASP A 123 -4.19 -0.35 -29.45
C ASP A 123 -5.04 -1.63 -29.60
N GLU A 124 -4.59 -2.75 -29.01
CA GLU A 124 -5.35 -4.00 -28.97
C GLU A 124 -6.70 -3.82 -28.25
N LEU A 125 -6.71 -3.12 -27.11
CA LEU A 125 -7.94 -2.80 -26.38
C LEU A 125 -8.91 -1.95 -27.20
N ILE A 126 -8.40 -0.95 -27.93
CA ILE A 126 -9.22 -0.06 -28.77
C ILE A 126 -9.80 -0.82 -29.96
N ARG A 127 -9.01 -1.67 -30.63
CA ARG A 127 -9.48 -2.50 -31.76
C ARG A 127 -10.56 -3.50 -31.36
N GLY A 128 -10.51 -4.00 -30.12
CA GLY A 128 -11.55 -4.85 -29.55
C GLY A 128 -12.89 -4.15 -29.32
N ALA A 129 -12.94 -2.82 -29.39
CA ALA A 129 -14.12 -2.02 -29.07
C ALA A 129 -14.88 -1.54 -30.31
N LYS A 130 -16.19 -1.82 -30.37
CA LYS A 130 -17.05 -1.29 -31.44
C LYS A 130 -17.27 0.21 -31.27
N GLY A 131 -17.03 1.00 -32.32
CA GLY A 131 -17.37 2.43 -32.37
C GLY A 131 -16.49 3.34 -31.52
N ARG A 132 -15.19 3.02 -31.38
CA ARG A 132 -14.21 3.79 -30.60
C ARG A 132 -13.06 4.38 -31.44
N ASN A 133 -13.32 4.60 -32.73
CA ASN A 133 -12.32 5.05 -33.72
C ASN A 133 -11.74 6.45 -33.47
N TYR A 134 -12.24 7.19 -32.46
CA TYR A 134 -11.70 8.48 -32.05
C TYR A 134 -10.55 8.36 -31.02
N MET A 135 -10.37 7.19 -30.39
CA MET A 135 -9.36 6.99 -29.36
C MET A 135 -7.98 6.81 -29.98
N ASN A 136 -6.97 7.44 -29.37
CA ASN A 136 -5.58 7.35 -29.80
C ASN A 136 -4.78 6.50 -28.80
N ALA A 137 -4.24 5.35 -29.26
CA ALA A 137 -3.50 4.41 -28.41
C ALA A 137 -2.28 5.05 -27.72
N ARG A 138 -1.56 5.93 -28.42
CA ARG A 138 -0.41 6.66 -27.86
C ARG A 138 -0.84 7.63 -26.77
N ALA A 139 -1.93 8.36 -26.96
CA ALA A 139 -2.48 9.25 -25.95
C ALA A 139 -2.93 8.47 -24.70
N MET A 140 -3.56 7.31 -24.87
CA MET A 140 -3.95 6.44 -23.75
C MET A 140 -2.72 5.90 -23.02
N ALA A 141 -1.70 5.43 -23.74
CA ALA A 141 -0.45 4.98 -23.13
C ALA A 141 0.27 6.10 -22.38
N SER A 142 0.30 7.33 -22.92
CA SER A 142 0.83 8.50 -22.21
C SER A 142 0.07 8.81 -20.93
N ALA A 143 -1.26 8.71 -20.92
CA ALA A 143 -2.06 8.94 -19.72
C ALA A 143 -1.83 7.85 -18.66
N VAL A 144 -1.79 6.59 -19.08
CA VAL A 144 -1.47 5.44 -18.22
C VAL A 144 -0.09 5.60 -17.56
N GLN A 145 0.94 5.89 -18.35
CA GLN A 145 2.31 6.07 -17.85
C GLN A 145 2.44 7.34 -17.00
N GLY A 146 1.73 8.41 -17.36
CA GLY A 146 1.67 9.63 -16.54
C GLY A 146 1.12 9.36 -15.14
N LEU A 147 0.09 8.51 -15.03
CA LEU A 147 -0.45 8.11 -13.73
C LEU A 147 0.54 7.26 -12.92
N VAL A 148 1.30 6.37 -13.57
CA VAL A 148 2.37 5.62 -12.89
C VAL A 148 3.45 6.56 -12.36
N ASN A 149 3.83 7.57 -13.14
CA ASN A 149 4.82 8.57 -12.71
C ASN A 149 4.34 9.38 -11.50
N GLU A 150 3.09 9.83 -11.49
CA GLU A 150 2.48 10.51 -10.33
C GLU A 150 2.55 9.62 -9.08
N ILE A 151 2.15 8.36 -9.21
CA ILE A 151 2.18 7.36 -8.13
C ILE A 151 3.61 7.14 -7.61
N TRP A 152 4.61 7.07 -8.50
CA TRP A 152 6.02 6.94 -8.11
C TRP A 152 6.52 8.16 -7.33
N GLU A 153 6.06 9.35 -7.70
CA GLU A 153 6.40 10.57 -6.98
C GLU A 153 5.77 10.57 -5.58
N ASP A 154 4.51 10.17 -5.46
CA ASP A 154 3.87 10.02 -4.15
C ASP A 154 4.57 8.97 -3.28
N ILE A 155 5.01 7.84 -3.86
CA ILE A 155 5.79 6.83 -3.15
C ILE A 155 7.13 7.40 -2.66
N LEU A 156 7.81 8.22 -3.46
CA LEU A 156 9.05 8.87 -3.04
C LEU A 156 8.85 9.71 -1.76
N TYR A 157 7.73 10.46 -1.66
CA TYR A 157 7.44 11.29 -0.49
C TYR A 157 6.90 10.50 0.70
N ALA A 158 6.01 9.54 0.45
CA ALA A 158 5.36 8.76 1.51
C ALA A 158 6.24 7.62 2.05
N GLY A 159 7.14 7.08 1.23
CA GLY A 159 7.96 5.90 1.52
C GLY A 159 7.09 4.67 1.83
N ASP A 160 7.46 3.92 2.85
CA ASP A 160 6.72 2.71 3.29
C ASP A 160 5.26 2.98 3.70
N ALA A 161 4.90 4.24 3.90
CA ALA A 161 3.55 4.64 4.29
C ALA A 161 2.56 4.73 3.13
N TYR A 162 3.03 4.62 1.89
CA TYR A 162 2.20 4.82 0.71
C TYR A 162 1.10 3.76 0.60
N ASP A 163 -0.15 4.20 0.40
CA ASP A 163 -1.29 3.31 0.22
C ASP A 163 -1.31 2.76 -1.22
N ARG A 164 -0.64 1.62 -1.41
CA ARG A 164 -0.60 0.92 -2.69
C ARG A 164 -1.97 0.39 -3.13
N ASP A 165 -2.90 0.17 -2.20
CA ASP A 165 -4.27 -0.25 -2.54
C ASP A 165 -5.06 0.94 -3.12
N GLU A 166 -4.81 2.16 -2.63
CA GLU A 166 -5.34 3.38 -3.25
C GLU A 166 -4.77 3.61 -4.65
N ALA A 167 -3.48 3.40 -4.85
CA ALA A 167 -2.86 3.49 -6.17
C ALA A 167 -3.50 2.52 -7.18
N ARG A 168 -3.70 1.26 -6.78
CA ARG A 168 -4.45 0.26 -7.58
C ARG A 168 -5.85 0.72 -7.90
N PHE A 169 -6.55 1.25 -6.90
CA PHE A 169 -7.91 1.74 -7.11
C PHE A 169 -7.95 2.88 -8.13
N ILE A 170 -7.06 3.87 -8.02
CA ILE A 170 -7.01 5.03 -8.93
C ILE A 170 -6.70 4.54 -10.36
N TYR A 171 -5.68 3.70 -10.51
CA TYR A 171 -5.27 3.18 -11.81
C TYR A 171 -6.38 2.35 -12.47
N LEU A 172 -6.99 1.41 -11.74
CA LEU A 172 -8.06 0.58 -12.28
C LEU A 172 -9.34 1.37 -12.55
N SER A 173 -9.65 2.38 -11.73
CA SER A 173 -10.78 3.28 -11.99
C SER A 173 -10.55 4.12 -13.25
N PHE A 174 -9.33 4.61 -13.45
CA PHE A 174 -8.96 5.30 -14.68
C PHE A 174 -9.12 4.36 -15.89
N LEU A 175 -8.55 3.15 -15.84
CA LEU A 175 -8.69 2.17 -16.92
C LEU A 175 -10.14 1.78 -17.18
N ALA A 176 -10.96 1.59 -16.16
CA ALA A 176 -12.40 1.33 -16.32
C ALA A 176 -13.14 2.52 -16.95
N SER A 177 -12.69 3.76 -16.70
CA SER A 177 -13.30 4.95 -17.29
C SER A 177 -13.02 5.10 -18.79
N VAL A 178 -11.82 4.71 -19.25
CA VAL A 178 -11.40 4.84 -20.65
C VAL A 178 -11.58 3.55 -21.46
N PHE A 179 -11.54 2.39 -20.81
CA PHE A 179 -11.70 1.05 -21.40
C PHE A 179 -12.78 0.21 -20.69
N PRO A 180 -14.03 0.70 -20.56
CA PRO A 180 -15.09 0.02 -19.80
C PRO A 180 -15.50 -1.37 -20.34
N TRP A 181 -15.11 -1.71 -21.58
CA TRP A 181 -15.36 -3.02 -22.18
C TRP A 181 -14.33 -4.09 -21.76
N ALA A 182 -13.19 -3.67 -21.22
CA ALA A 182 -12.09 -4.56 -20.82
C ALA A 182 -11.80 -4.48 -19.31
N PHE A 183 -12.18 -3.38 -18.67
CA PHE A 183 -12.03 -3.18 -17.24
C PHE A 183 -13.38 -2.86 -16.63
N SER A 184 -13.74 -3.65 -15.62
CA SER A 184 -14.79 -3.26 -14.69
C SER A 184 -14.23 -2.24 -13.72
N ALA A 185 -15.03 -1.22 -13.38
CA ALA A 185 -14.72 -0.38 -12.25
C ALA A 185 -14.48 -1.30 -11.04
N PRO A 186 -13.37 -1.12 -10.30
CA PRO A 186 -13.18 -1.90 -9.09
C PRO A 186 -14.42 -1.71 -8.22
N GLU A 187 -14.98 -2.82 -7.70
CA GLU A 187 -16.11 -2.76 -6.77
C GLU A 187 -15.83 -1.69 -5.72
N GLU A 188 -16.85 -0.87 -5.49
CA GLU A 188 -16.81 0.35 -4.71
C GLU A 188 -15.84 0.27 -3.54
N ARG A 189 -15.05 1.33 -3.46
CA ARG A 189 -13.85 1.46 -2.67
C ARG A 189 -14.01 0.81 -1.30
N VAL A 190 -13.15 -0.17 -1.12
CA VAL A 190 -12.41 -0.37 0.11
C VAL A 190 -11.48 0.88 0.26
N GLY A 191 -12.03 2.09 0.48
CA GLY A 191 -11.26 3.33 0.78
C GLY A 191 -12.02 4.68 0.77
N TYR A 192 -12.73 5.07 -0.28
CA TYR A 192 -13.64 6.24 -0.38
C TYR A 192 -14.96 5.84 -1.08
N GLY A 193 -16.08 5.97 -0.38
CA GLY A 193 -17.36 6.10 -1.08
C GLY A 193 -17.94 4.83 -1.67
N ALA A 194 -17.56 3.63 -1.22
CA ALA A 194 -18.64 2.68 -0.97
C ALA A 194 -19.55 3.37 0.06
N PRO A 195 -20.83 3.62 -0.25
CA PRO A 195 -21.75 4.11 0.75
C PRO A 195 -21.73 3.05 1.83
N LEU A 196 -21.14 3.39 2.98
CA LEU A 196 -21.16 2.51 4.14
C LEU A 196 -22.60 2.04 4.34
N SER A 197 -22.78 0.81 4.83
CA SER A 197 -24.09 0.28 5.22
C SER A 197 -24.62 0.98 6.49
N THR A 198 -24.44 2.29 6.54
CA THR A 198 -24.79 3.23 7.58
C THR A 198 -25.72 4.27 6.97
N ASP A 199 -26.67 4.75 7.78
CA ASP A 199 -27.58 5.81 7.36
C ASP A 199 -26.82 7.11 7.02
N ASP A 200 -25.66 7.31 7.66
CA ASP A 200 -24.76 8.42 7.37
C ASP A 200 -23.81 8.09 6.19
N LYS A 201 -24.20 8.52 4.99
CA LYS A 201 -23.40 8.38 3.76
C LYS A 201 -22.17 9.31 3.69
N SER A 202 -21.96 10.16 4.70
CA SER A 202 -20.81 11.04 4.78
C SER A 202 -19.53 10.33 5.26
N LEU A 203 -19.69 9.19 5.91
CA LEU A 203 -18.63 8.43 6.53
C LEU A 203 -17.73 7.73 5.49
N ARG A 204 -16.45 7.58 5.81
CA ARG A 204 -15.45 6.86 4.99
C ARG A 204 -14.59 5.97 5.87
N VAL A 205 -14.15 4.82 5.37
CA VAL A 205 -13.19 3.94 6.07
C VAL A 205 -11.96 3.70 5.21
N VAL A 206 -10.80 4.11 5.72
CA VAL A 206 -9.49 4.03 5.05
C VAL A 206 -8.56 3.07 5.80
N ARG A 207 -7.62 2.44 5.08
CA ARG A 207 -6.50 1.73 5.70
C ARG A 207 -5.51 2.75 6.24
N VAL A 208 -4.95 2.49 7.41
CA VAL A 208 -4.01 3.41 8.05
C VAL A 208 -2.58 3.07 7.67
N GLY A 209 -1.89 4.04 7.07
CA GLY A 209 -0.42 4.11 6.98
C GLY A 209 0.17 5.17 7.92
N LYS A 210 1.46 5.46 7.81
CA LYS A 210 2.18 6.45 8.64
C LYS A 210 1.54 7.85 8.60
N ALA A 211 0.96 8.24 7.47
CA ALA A 211 0.35 9.57 7.28
C ALA A 211 -0.79 9.85 8.27
N ARG A 212 -1.51 8.81 8.71
CA ARG A 212 -2.63 8.89 9.65
C ARG A 212 -2.26 8.40 11.06
N LEU A 213 -0.95 8.25 11.35
CA LEU A 213 -0.46 7.70 12.61
C LEU A 213 -0.94 8.53 13.80
N GLN A 214 -0.95 9.85 13.68
CA GLN A 214 -1.34 10.71 14.78
C GLN A 214 -2.82 10.54 15.13
N GLU A 215 -3.70 10.53 14.13
CA GLU A 215 -5.15 10.37 14.31
C GLU A 215 -5.48 9.03 14.96
N VAL A 216 -4.91 7.92 14.46
CA VAL A 216 -5.20 6.60 15.03
C VAL A 216 -4.59 6.43 16.42
N SER A 217 -3.41 7.01 16.68
CA SER A 217 -2.76 6.89 18.00
C SER A 217 -3.56 7.63 19.07
N SER A 218 -4.16 8.78 18.73
CA SER A 218 -5.05 9.50 19.64
C SER A 218 -6.29 8.67 19.98
N LEU A 219 -6.94 8.05 18.98
CA LEU A 219 -8.08 7.17 19.22
C LEU A 219 -7.70 5.91 20.00
N PHE A 220 -6.52 5.33 19.73
CA PHE A 220 -6.01 4.18 20.47
C PHE A 220 -5.76 4.51 21.95
N ASP A 221 -5.25 5.71 22.27
CA ASP A 221 -5.10 6.13 23.66
C ASP A 221 -6.45 6.32 24.36
N LEU A 222 -7.47 6.78 23.64
CA LEU A 222 -8.85 6.85 24.17
C LEU A 222 -9.46 5.45 24.37
N TYR A 223 -9.19 4.52 23.46
CA TYR A 223 -9.56 3.11 23.61
C TYR A 223 -8.94 2.49 24.86
N ARG A 224 -7.66 2.75 25.12
CA ARG A 224 -7.00 2.31 26.37
C ARG A 224 -7.69 2.88 27.60
N GLN A 225 -7.98 4.18 27.59
CA GLN A 225 -8.70 4.83 28.69
C GLN A 225 -10.12 4.27 28.91
N PHE A 226 -10.78 3.81 27.85
CA PHE A 226 -12.06 3.10 27.97
C PHE A 226 -11.94 1.79 28.75
N TYR A 227 -10.77 1.13 28.70
CA TYR A 227 -10.42 -0.03 29.53
C TYR A 227 -9.62 0.35 30.79
N GLU A 228 -9.87 1.55 31.34
CA GLU A 228 -9.36 2.03 32.63
C GLU A 228 -7.83 2.27 32.70
N GLU A 229 -7.14 2.27 31.56
CA GLU A 229 -5.72 2.60 31.49
C GLU A 229 -5.47 4.12 31.56
N PRO A 230 -4.38 4.58 32.19
CA PRO A 230 -4.00 5.99 32.17
C PRO A 230 -3.66 6.49 30.75
N ALA A 231 -4.08 7.73 30.48
CA ALA A 231 -3.74 8.45 29.24
C ALA A 231 -2.22 8.47 29.02
N ASN A 232 -1.78 8.00 27.85
CA ASN A 232 -0.37 7.92 27.51
C ASN A 232 -0.16 8.00 25.99
N ALA A 233 -0.32 9.20 25.45
CA ALA A 233 -0.14 9.48 24.02
C ALA A 233 1.22 9.02 23.46
N LYS A 234 2.29 9.07 24.26
CA LYS A 234 3.63 8.62 23.82
C LYS A 234 3.67 7.10 23.64
N LEU A 235 3.08 6.35 24.58
CA LEU A 235 2.94 4.91 24.48
C LEU A 235 2.08 4.52 23.28
N ALA A 236 0.91 5.16 23.12
CA ALA A 236 -0.01 4.90 22.02
C ALA A 236 0.66 5.10 20.65
N ARG A 237 1.32 6.25 20.47
CA ARG A 237 2.04 6.56 19.22
C ARG A 237 3.17 5.60 18.92
N ARG A 238 3.94 5.19 19.95
CA ARG A 238 5.00 4.19 19.80
C ARG A 238 4.42 2.83 19.40
N PHE A 239 3.38 2.37 20.08
CA PHE A 239 2.78 1.06 19.87
C PHE A 239 2.17 0.94 18.46
N ILE A 240 1.30 1.87 18.09
CA ILE A 240 0.68 1.87 16.75
C ILE A 240 1.72 2.08 15.65
N GLY A 241 2.69 2.98 15.86
CA GLY A 241 3.78 3.20 14.92
C GLY A 241 4.63 1.94 14.68
N ASP A 242 4.91 1.17 15.74
CA ASP A 242 5.62 -0.10 15.63
C ASP A 242 4.80 -1.17 14.92
N ASN A 243 3.49 -1.23 15.15
CA ASN A 243 2.61 -2.18 14.49
C ASN A 243 2.49 -1.93 12.99
N ILE A 244 2.35 -0.66 12.57
CA ILE A 244 2.35 -0.29 11.16
C ILE A 244 3.70 -0.61 10.51
N ARG A 245 4.80 -0.13 11.12
CA ARG A 245 6.15 -0.28 10.56
C ARG A 245 6.63 -1.73 10.44
N LYS A 246 6.23 -2.58 11.37
CA LYS A 246 6.61 -4.01 11.40
C LYS A 246 5.52 -4.90 10.81
N GLU A 247 4.48 -4.32 10.20
CA GLU A 247 3.37 -5.04 9.58
C GLU A 247 2.71 -6.08 10.51
N ARG A 248 2.65 -5.78 11.81
CA ARG A 248 2.10 -6.70 12.82
C ARG A 248 0.58 -6.77 12.81
N SER A 249 -0.05 -5.68 12.40
CA SER A 249 -1.51 -5.56 12.37
C SER A 249 -1.95 -4.69 11.21
N LEU A 250 -3.18 -4.91 10.76
CA LEU A 250 -3.87 -4.04 9.83
C LEU A 250 -4.83 -3.13 10.59
N ILE A 251 -4.80 -1.84 10.31
CA ILE A 251 -5.63 -0.84 10.98
C ILE A 251 -6.52 -0.13 9.97
N PHE A 252 -7.80 0.00 10.28
CA PHE A 252 -8.76 0.82 9.55
C PHE A 252 -9.22 2.00 10.40
N LEU A 253 -9.39 3.16 9.77
CA LEU A 253 -9.82 4.40 10.40
C LEU A 253 -11.09 4.92 9.71
N ALA A 254 -12.10 5.25 10.52
CA ALA A 254 -13.32 5.87 10.05
C ALA A 254 -13.19 7.40 10.11
N LEU A 255 -13.57 8.09 9.03
CA LEU A 255 -13.48 9.52 8.84
C LEU A 255 -14.85 10.12 8.50
N ASP A 256 -15.10 11.38 8.88
CA ASP A 256 -16.22 12.18 8.32
C ASP A 256 -15.84 12.89 7.01
N ARG A 257 -16.75 13.74 6.50
CA ARG A 257 -16.56 14.56 5.29
C ARG A 257 -15.39 15.52 5.38
N ASP A 258 -15.08 16.00 6.57
CA ASP A 258 -14.00 16.96 6.82
C ASP A 258 -12.66 16.25 7.10
N GLY A 259 -12.65 14.91 7.04
CA GLY A 259 -11.46 14.10 7.28
C GLY A 259 -11.14 13.90 8.76
N ARG A 260 -12.05 14.23 9.68
CA ARG A 260 -11.86 13.99 11.11
C ARG A 260 -12.03 12.52 11.43
N ALA A 261 -11.11 11.98 12.23
CA ALA A 261 -11.18 10.61 12.70
C ALA A 261 -12.27 10.40 13.76
N LEU A 262 -13.07 9.35 13.56
CA LEU A 262 -14.26 9.04 14.37
C LEU A 262 -14.16 7.72 15.12
N GLY A 263 -13.31 6.81 14.66
CA GLY A 263 -13.17 5.47 15.22
C GLY A 263 -12.16 4.65 14.42
N PHE A 264 -11.70 3.54 15.00
CA PHE A 264 -10.76 2.65 14.33
C PHE A 264 -11.07 1.18 14.65
N THR A 265 -10.55 0.28 13.81
CA THR A 265 -10.41 -1.13 14.15
C THR A 265 -9.02 -1.63 13.81
N GLN A 266 -8.51 -2.59 14.59
CA GLN A 266 -7.19 -3.17 14.43
C GLN A 266 -7.28 -4.70 14.41
N LEU A 267 -6.71 -5.30 13.37
CA LEU A 267 -6.74 -6.73 13.11
C LEU A 267 -5.33 -7.31 13.10
N TYR A 268 -5.19 -8.50 13.68
CA TYR A 268 -3.94 -9.25 13.67
C TYR A 268 -4.09 -10.52 12.82
N PRO A 269 -3.10 -10.83 11.95
CA PRO A 269 -3.13 -12.04 11.15
C PRO A 269 -2.81 -13.26 12.01
N GLY A 270 -3.40 -14.41 11.67
CA GLY A 270 -3.14 -15.68 12.31
C GLY A 270 -3.44 -16.87 11.40
N TRP A 271 -3.20 -18.07 11.92
CA TRP A 271 -3.51 -19.33 11.23
C TRP A 271 -4.27 -20.26 12.15
N CYS A 272 -5.37 -20.80 11.66
CA CYS A 272 -6.07 -21.88 12.33
C CYS A 272 -5.46 -23.20 11.91
N SER A 273 -4.76 -23.88 12.83
CA SER A 273 -4.16 -25.20 12.55
C SER A 273 -5.20 -26.27 12.26
N VAL A 274 -6.41 -26.16 12.81
CA VAL A 274 -7.51 -27.12 12.58
C VAL A 274 -8.08 -26.97 11.16
N ALA A 275 -8.29 -25.74 10.70
CA ALA A 275 -8.77 -25.46 9.35
C ALA A 275 -7.65 -25.46 8.29
N ALA A 276 -6.39 -25.53 8.72
CA ALA A 276 -5.21 -25.36 7.88
C ALA A 276 -5.27 -24.11 6.97
N ALA A 277 -5.83 -23.01 7.49
CA ALA A 277 -6.16 -21.82 6.72
C ALA A 277 -5.88 -20.52 7.51
N PRO A 278 -5.72 -19.37 6.83
CA PRO A 278 -5.53 -18.08 7.48
C PRO A 278 -6.78 -17.67 8.26
N ILE A 279 -6.58 -16.95 9.35
CA ILE A 279 -7.63 -16.26 10.11
C ILE A 279 -7.19 -14.83 10.41
N TRP A 280 -8.14 -13.99 10.79
CA TRP A 280 -7.85 -12.68 11.36
C TRP A 280 -8.52 -12.56 12.73
N THR A 281 -7.83 -11.93 13.67
CA THR A 281 -8.43 -11.54 14.95
C THR A 281 -8.69 -10.03 14.92
N LEU A 282 -9.95 -9.63 14.98
CA LEU A 282 -10.35 -8.24 15.18
C LEU A 282 -10.23 -7.93 16.67
N TYR A 283 -9.07 -7.38 17.03
CA TYR A 283 -8.67 -7.23 18.44
C TYR A 283 -9.21 -5.93 19.04
N ASP A 284 -9.12 -4.83 18.29
CA ASP A 284 -9.59 -3.53 18.76
C ASP A 284 -10.70 -3.01 17.85
N LEU A 285 -11.78 -2.54 18.47
CA LEU A 285 -12.84 -1.75 17.84
C LEU A 285 -13.20 -0.60 18.77
N TYR A 286 -13.03 0.63 18.30
CA TYR A 286 -13.36 1.81 19.08
C TYR A 286 -14.03 2.88 18.22
N VAL A 287 -15.07 3.48 18.78
CA VAL A 287 -15.76 4.64 18.21
C VAL A 287 -15.76 5.74 19.25
N ASP A 288 -15.26 6.91 18.84
CA ASP A 288 -15.28 8.12 19.67
C ASP A 288 -16.71 8.38 20.16
N PRO A 289 -16.92 8.67 21.46
CA PRO A 289 -18.25 8.89 22.02
C PRO A 289 -19.11 9.88 21.22
N SER A 290 -18.50 10.92 20.66
CA SER A 290 -19.20 11.93 19.85
C SER A 290 -19.70 11.42 18.49
N ALA A 291 -19.23 10.26 18.05
CA ALA A 291 -19.55 9.65 16.76
C ALA A 291 -20.35 8.33 16.87
N ARG A 292 -20.73 7.91 18.09
CA ARG A 292 -21.55 6.70 18.30
C ARG A 292 -22.95 6.86 17.72
N HIS A 293 -23.61 5.73 17.46
CA HIS A 293 -24.94 5.66 16.85
C HIS A 293 -25.08 6.26 15.43
N ARG A 294 -23.97 6.66 14.79
CA ARG A 294 -23.93 7.09 13.38
C ARG A 294 -23.58 5.96 12.41
N GLY A 295 -23.46 4.73 12.90
CA GLY A 295 -23.06 3.56 12.11
C GLY A 295 -21.55 3.37 11.95
N VAL A 296 -20.71 4.21 12.57
CA VAL A 296 -19.24 4.12 12.46
C VAL A 296 -18.69 2.72 12.78
N GLY A 297 -19.15 2.09 13.86
CA GLY A 297 -18.74 0.72 14.21
C GLY A 297 -19.13 -0.30 13.15
N ASN A 298 -20.34 -0.17 12.58
CA ASN A 298 -20.82 -1.04 11.51
C ASN A 298 -19.94 -0.93 10.25
N ALA A 299 -19.56 0.30 9.89
CA ALA A 299 -18.67 0.59 8.77
C ALA A 299 -17.26 -0.02 8.95
N LEU A 300 -16.70 0.08 10.15
CA LEU A 300 -15.40 -0.50 10.47
C LEU A 300 -15.43 -2.05 10.39
N MET A 301 -16.49 -2.67 10.92
CA MET A 301 -16.69 -4.12 10.88
C MET A 301 -16.89 -4.63 9.45
N GLU A 302 -17.74 -3.98 8.66
CA GLU A 302 -17.95 -4.32 7.25
C GLU A 302 -16.65 -4.29 6.44
N ARG A 303 -15.81 -3.31 6.73
CA ARG A 303 -14.50 -3.19 6.12
C ARG A 303 -13.55 -4.31 6.56
N ALA A 304 -13.49 -4.61 7.85
CA ALA A 304 -12.71 -5.73 8.38
C ALA A 304 -13.10 -7.06 7.72
N GLU A 305 -14.39 -7.36 7.64
CA GLU A 305 -14.95 -8.56 7.01
C GLU A 305 -14.59 -8.66 5.53
N THR A 306 -14.75 -7.56 4.79
CA THR A 306 -14.41 -7.52 3.36
C THR A 306 -12.93 -7.78 3.12
N MET A 307 -12.06 -7.20 3.96
CA MET A 307 -10.61 -7.44 3.89
C MET A 307 -10.27 -8.90 4.20
N ALA A 308 -10.84 -9.46 5.27
CA ALA A 308 -10.58 -10.84 5.65
C ALA A 308 -10.98 -11.83 4.55
N ARG A 309 -12.16 -11.66 3.94
CA ARG A 309 -12.61 -12.48 2.80
C ARG A 309 -11.64 -12.38 1.61
N LYS A 310 -11.21 -11.16 1.26
CA LYS A 310 -10.25 -10.94 0.16
C LYS A 310 -8.87 -11.55 0.44
N SER A 311 -8.47 -11.65 1.70
CA SER A 311 -7.21 -12.28 2.10
C SER A 311 -7.23 -13.82 2.05
N GLY A 312 -8.37 -14.44 1.74
CA GLY A 312 -8.54 -15.89 1.77
C GLY A 312 -8.65 -16.48 3.19
N ALA A 313 -8.90 -15.63 4.19
CA ALA A 313 -9.10 -16.10 5.56
C ALA A 313 -10.42 -16.86 5.70
N CYS A 314 -10.40 -17.98 6.42
CA CYS A 314 -11.58 -18.81 6.63
C CYS A 314 -12.48 -18.28 7.75
N ARG A 315 -11.97 -17.43 8.65
CA ARG A 315 -12.70 -16.90 9.80
C ARG A 315 -12.14 -15.57 10.31
N LEU A 316 -13.01 -14.81 10.97
CA LEU A 316 -12.67 -13.67 11.80
C LEU A 316 -13.06 -13.97 13.25
N ASP A 317 -12.14 -13.71 14.18
CA ASP A 317 -12.36 -13.92 15.62
C ASP A 317 -12.32 -12.57 16.35
N LEU A 318 -13.14 -12.41 17.38
CA LEU A 318 -13.08 -11.29 18.31
C LEU A 318 -13.45 -11.73 19.71
N GLU A 319 -13.07 -10.93 20.69
CA GLU A 319 -13.47 -11.08 22.08
C GLU A 319 -14.00 -9.75 22.58
N THR A 320 -14.96 -9.78 23.49
CA THR A 320 -15.54 -8.57 24.07
C THR A 320 -15.90 -8.80 25.53
N ALA A 321 -15.96 -7.72 26.30
CA ALA A 321 -16.38 -7.80 27.70
C ALA A 321 -17.84 -8.27 27.80
N ILE A 322 -18.13 -9.06 28.84
CA ILE A 322 -19.45 -9.68 29.05
C ILE A 322 -20.59 -8.67 29.23
N ASP A 323 -20.26 -7.47 29.66
CA ASP A 323 -21.15 -6.33 29.90
C ASP A 323 -21.14 -5.30 28.76
N ASN A 324 -20.34 -5.52 27.70
CA ASN A 324 -20.33 -4.68 26.52
C ASN A 324 -21.51 -5.01 25.58
N TYR A 325 -22.72 -4.88 26.10
CA TYR A 325 -23.96 -5.23 25.40
C TYR A 325 -24.14 -4.47 24.08
N GLN A 326 -23.64 -3.24 23.98
CA GLN A 326 -23.68 -2.46 22.74
C GLN A 326 -22.82 -3.10 21.64
N ALA A 327 -21.61 -3.55 21.97
CA ALA A 327 -20.74 -4.24 21.01
C ALA A 327 -21.31 -5.61 20.64
N GLN A 328 -21.78 -6.39 21.63
CA GLN A 328 -22.41 -7.70 21.40
C GLN A 328 -23.58 -7.59 20.42
N ALA A 329 -24.51 -6.65 20.62
CA ALA A 329 -25.64 -6.43 19.72
C ALA A 329 -25.21 -6.04 18.30
N LEU A 330 -24.11 -5.29 18.15
CA LEU A 330 -23.54 -4.98 16.83
C LEU A 330 -23.01 -6.24 16.15
N TYR A 331 -22.27 -7.09 16.87
CA TYR A 331 -21.69 -8.32 16.33
C TYR A 331 -22.79 -9.29 15.88
N GLU A 332 -23.76 -9.57 16.76
CA GLU A 332 -24.86 -10.49 16.49
C GLU A 332 -25.71 -10.02 15.29
N LYS A 333 -26.00 -8.72 15.20
CA LYS A 333 -26.73 -8.14 14.06
C LYS A 333 -26.01 -8.36 12.72
N ARG A 334 -24.68 -8.47 12.73
CA ARG A 334 -23.85 -8.71 11.56
C ARG A 334 -23.60 -10.20 11.27
N GLY A 335 -24.22 -11.10 12.05
CA GLY A 335 -24.07 -12.54 11.88
C GLY A 335 -22.81 -13.12 12.53
N TRP A 336 -22.19 -12.39 13.47
CA TRP A 336 -21.19 -12.99 14.34
C TRP A 336 -21.89 -13.86 15.37
N GLU A 337 -21.39 -15.07 15.54
CA GLU A 337 -21.96 -16.05 16.46
C GLU A 337 -21.12 -16.10 17.73
N ARG A 338 -21.78 -16.02 18.89
CA ARG A 338 -21.11 -16.16 20.18
C ARG A 338 -20.67 -17.61 20.36
N ASP A 339 -19.38 -17.80 20.57
CA ASP A 339 -18.83 -19.11 20.93
C ASP A 339 -19.36 -19.58 22.29
N THR A 340 -19.75 -20.84 22.36
CA THR A 340 -20.22 -21.52 23.58
C THR A 340 -19.48 -22.83 23.84
N GLU A 341 -18.51 -23.18 22.98
CA GLU A 341 -17.76 -24.43 23.05
C GLU A 341 -16.41 -24.25 23.74
N PHE A 342 -15.78 -23.06 23.61
CA PHE A 342 -14.46 -22.81 24.16
C PHE A 342 -14.47 -21.78 25.29
N TYR A 343 -13.61 -22.02 26.29
CA TYR A 343 -13.33 -21.07 27.36
C TYR A 343 -12.06 -20.28 27.05
N LYS A 344 -12.09 -18.98 27.32
CA LYS A 344 -10.89 -18.13 27.32
C LYS A 344 -10.20 -18.19 28.68
N TYR A 345 -8.92 -18.54 28.69
CA TYR A 345 -8.03 -18.43 29.86
C TYR A 345 -6.96 -17.38 29.59
N SER A 346 -6.59 -16.62 30.61
CA SER A 346 -5.51 -15.64 30.52
C SER A 346 -4.63 -15.76 31.76
N LEU A 347 -3.32 -15.84 31.54
CA LEU A 347 -2.31 -15.82 32.58
C LEU A 347 -1.52 -14.52 32.43
N ASP A 348 -1.58 -13.67 33.45
CA ASP A 348 -0.73 -12.48 33.50
C ASP A 348 0.74 -12.91 33.70
N LEU A 349 1.62 -12.34 32.90
CA LEU A 349 3.06 -12.63 32.89
C LEU A 349 3.92 -11.48 33.44
N GLY A 350 3.30 -10.34 33.82
CA GLY A 350 3.98 -9.19 34.41
C GLY A 350 4.16 -7.99 33.48
#